data_AF-A0A345H884-F1
#
_entry.id   AF-A0A345H884-F1
#
_cell.length_a   1.000
_cell.length_b   1.000
_cell.length_c   1.000
_cell.angle_alpha   90.00
_cell.angle_beta   90.00
_cell.angle_gamma   90.00
#
_symmetry.space_group_name_H-M   'P 1'
#
loop_
_entity.id
_entity.type
_entity.pdbx_description
1 polymer ?
#
loop_
_entity_poly.entity_id
_entity_poly.type
_entity_poly.pdbx_seq_one_letter_code
_entity_poly.pdbx_strand_id
1 'polypeptide(L)'
;MKKKTARKLEYFLHFITALLLILKGVDEIIKELYYPGFIIIGLAAIVLVIAFFWRSLNIKPKQARIICWYLESPALLVTSYMLHLEKKEFMPHIFLLAAIMYPAMGFISSKKFKKIRKSAA
;
A
#
# COMPACT_ATOMS: atom_id res chain seq x y z
N MET A 1 -2.59 -23.27 0.53
CA MET A 1 -1.61 -22.69 1.48
C MET A 1 -2.16 -22.62 2.90
N LYS A 2 -1.36 -22.90 3.94
CA LYS A 2 -1.77 -22.69 5.34
C LYS A 2 -2.03 -21.19 5.59
N LYS A 3 -3.13 -20.85 6.28
CA LYS A 3 -3.56 -19.45 6.57
C LYS A 3 -2.47 -18.57 7.20
N LYS A 4 -1.49 -19.15 7.89
CA LYS A 4 -0.36 -18.45 8.52
C LYS A 4 0.67 -17.95 7.50
N THR A 5 0.93 -18.74 6.45
CA THR A 5 1.90 -18.40 5.39
C THR A 5 1.39 -17.23 4.54
N ALA A 6 0.10 -17.24 4.18
CA ALA A 6 -0.51 -16.12 3.44
C ALA A 6 -0.41 -14.78 4.19
N ARG A 7 -0.62 -14.79 5.51
CA ARG A 7 -0.49 -13.57 6.33
C ARG A 7 0.94 -13.05 6.38
N LYS A 8 1.94 -13.94 6.46
CA LYS A 8 3.36 -13.54 6.43
C LYS A 8 3.70 -12.90 5.08
N LEU A 9 3.20 -13.47 3.99
CA LEU A 9 3.39 -12.95 2.65
C LEU A 9 2.75 -11.56 2.47
N GLU A 10 1.53 -11.35 2.99
CA GLU A 10 0.88 -10.01 2.98
C GLU A 10 1.72 -8.96 3.72
N TYR A 11 2.22 -9.25 4.92
CA TYR A 11 3.09 -8.31 5.64
C TYR A 11 4.41 -8.06 4.91
N PHE A 12 4.99 -9.11 4.32
CA PHE A 12 6.22 -8.97 3.54
C PHE A 12 6.01 -8.10 2.31
N LEU A 13 4.87 -8.25 1.63
CA LEU A 13 4.48 -7.38 0.52
C LEU A 13 4.37 -5.93 0.98
N HIS A 14 3.63 -5.64 2.04
CA HIS A 14 3.50 -4.27 2.56
C HIS A 14 4.86 -3.65 2.93
N PHE A 15 5.73 -4.46 3.53
CA PHE A 15 7.09 -4.03 3.86
C PHE A 15 7.90 -3.68 2.61
N ILE A 16 7.92 -4.54 1.58
CA ILE A 16 8.62 -4.27 0.32
C ILE A 16 8.04 -3.02 -0.36
N THR A 17 6.71 -2.93 -0.46
CA THR A 17 6.03 -1.80 -1.10
C THR A 17 6.39 -0.49 -0.40
N ALA A 18 6.36 -0.45 0.93
CA ALA A 18 6.75 0.73 1.69
C ALA A 18 8.23 1.10 1.48
N LEU A 19 9.15 0.13 1.41
CA LEU A 19 10.56 0.40 1.10
C LEU A 19 10.72 1.02 -0.30
N LEU A 20 10.05 0.45 -1.31
CA LEU A 20 10.08 0.98 -2.68
C LEU A 20 9.52 2.41 -2.76
N LEU A 21 8.44 2.68 -2.03
CA LEU A 21 7.85 4.02 -1.94
C LEU A 21 8.81 5.00 -1.25
N ILE A 22 9.49 4.60 -0.18
CA ILE A 22 10.51 5.46 0.47
C ILE A 22 11.63 5.79 -0.52
N LEU A 23 12.16 4.79 -1.22
CA LEU A 23 13.21 5.03 -2.23
C LEU A 23 12.73 6.00 -3.32
N LYS A 24 11.51 5.81 -3.83
CA LYS A 24 10.94 6.72 -4.84
C LYS A 24 10.71 8.12 -4.28
N GLY A 25 10.19 8.26 -3.07
CA GLY A 25 9.99 9.57 -2.48
C GLY A 25 11.31 10.30 -2.19
N VAL A 26 12.40 9.59 -1.88
CA VAL A 26 13.74 10.18 -1.78
C VAL A 26 14.23 10.65 -3.15
N ASP A 27 14.03 9.85 -4.21
CA ASP A 27 14.31 10.24 -5.59
C ASP A 27 13.55 11.52 -6.01
N GLU A 28 12.27 11.66 -5.63
CA GLU A 28 11.49 12.88 -5.86
C GLU A 28 12.06 14.09 -5.11
N ILE A 29 12.47 13.91 -3.84
CA ILE A 29 13.09 15.00 -3.05
C ILE A 29 14.42 15.45 -3.67
N ILE A 30 15.23 14.52 -4.17
CA ILE A 30 16.49 14.83 -4.88
C ILE A 30 16.23 15.65 -6.15
N LYS A 31 15.09 15.41 -6.81
CA LYS A 31 14.62 16.18 -7.97
C LYS A 31 13.94 17.51 -7.60
N GLU A 32 14.02 17.93 -6.33
CA GLU A 32 13.38 19.13 -5.78
C GLU A 32 11.85 19.10 -5.83
N LEU A 33 11.26 17.93 -6.08
CA LEU A 33 9.82 17.68 -6.04
C LEU A 33 9.40 17.31 -4.61
N TYR A 34 9.61 18.25 -3.69
CA TYR A 34 9.40 18.04 -2.25
C TYR A 34 7.97 17.62 -1.90
N TYR A 35 6.96 18.29 -2.47
CA TYR A 35 5.57 18.04 -2.14
C TYR A 35 5.14 16.57 -2.38
N PRO A 36 5.27 16.00 -3.61
CA PRO A 36 4.96 14.59 -3.83
C PRO A 36 5.92 13.65 -3.07
N GLY A 37 7.20 13.99 -2.97
CA GLY A 37 8.19 13.18 -2.24
C GLY A 37 7.84 12.98 -0.76
N PHE A 38 7.46 14.05 -0.05
CA PHE A 38 7.04 13.98 1.34
C PHE A 38 5.71 13.24 1.53
N ILE A 39 4.75 13.36 0.60
CA ILE A 39 3.50 12.59 0.65
C ILE A 39 3.79 11.10 0.54
N ILE A 40 4.62 10.70 -0.43
CA ILE A 40 4.98 9.29 -0.65
C ILE A 40 5.71 8.72 0.57
N ILE A 41 6.74 9.42 1.06
CA ILE A 41 7.51 8.99 2.25
C ILE A 41 6.62 8.94 3.49
N GLY A 42 5.78 9.95 3.71
CA GLY A 42 4.88 10.02 4.86
C GLY A 42 3.91 8.83 4.90
N LEU A 43 3.27 8.52 3.78
CA LEU A 43 2.38 7.37 3.66
C LEU A 43 3.12 6.05 3.88
N ALA A 44 4.30 5.89 3.28
CA ALA A 44 5.11 4.69 3.44
C ALA A 44 5.60 4.51 4.88
N ALA A 45 5.99 5.60 5.57
CA ALA A 45 6.38 5.58 6.97
C ALA A 45 5.21 5.14 7.86
N ILE A 46 4.00 5.65 7.63
CA ILE A 46 2.80 5.23 8.37
C ILE A 46 2.54 3.72 8.14
N VAL A 47 2.69 3.24 6.91
CA VAL A 47 2.56 1.81 6.58
C VAL A 47 3.56 0.96 7.38
N LEU A 48 4.84 1.35 7.44
CA LEU A 48 5.85 0.65 8.24
C LEU A 48 5.51 0.67 9.73
N VAL A 49 5.09 1.82 10.25
CA VAL A 49 4.68 1.96 11.65
C VAL A 49 3.53 1.00 11.97
N ILE A 50 2.50 0.93 11.13
CA ILE A 50 1.39 0.01 11.33
C ILE A 50 1.85 -1.44 11.16
N ALA A 51 2.68 -1.75 10.17
CA ALA A 51 3.14 -3.11 9.88
C ALA A 51 3.96 -3.70 11.05
N PHE A 52 4.83 -2.91 11.68
CA PHE A 52 5.68 -3.36 12.79
C PHE A 52 5.05 -3.16 14.17
N PHE A 53 4.36 -2.05 14.41
CA PHE A 53 3.87 -1.65 15.73
C PHE A 53 2.37 -1.84 15.93
N TRP A 54 1.66 -2.61 15.08
CA TRP A 54 0.22 -2.86 15.25
C TRP A 54 -0.17 -3.36 16.65
N ARG A 55 0.72 -4.09 17.35
CA ARG A 55 0.49 -4.54 18.73
C ARG A 55 0.47 -3.35 19.71
N SER A 56 1.48 -2.48 19.63
CA SER A 56 1.59 -1.28 20.47
C SER A 56 0.46 -0.29 20.19
N LEU A 57 -0.03 -0.25 18.95
CA LEU A 57 -1.16 0.60 18.54
C LEU A 57 -2.54 0.01 18.90
N ASN A 58 -2.59 -1.15 19.57
CA ASN A 58 -3.84 -1.86 19.89
C ASN A 58 -4.72 -2.20 18.67
N ILE A 59 -4.12 -2.34 17.48
CA ILE A 59 -4.83 -2.63 16.24
C ILE A 59 -4.87 -4.14 16.02
N LYS A 60 -6.03 -4.72 15.68
CA LYS A 60 -6.10 -6.14 15.34
C LYS A 60 -5.25 -6.42 14.10
N PRO A 61 -4.50 -7.54 14.02
CA PRO A 61 -3.58 -7.79 12.90
C PRO A 61 -4.29 -7.82 11.55
N LYS A 62 -5.57 -8.20 11.51
CA LYS A 62 -6.39 -8.11 10.30
C LYS A 62 -6.69 -6.67 9.88
N GLN A 63 -7.01 -5.79 10.83
CA GLN A 63 -7.28 -4.39 10.56
C GLN A 63 -6.00 -3.68 10.09
N ALA A 64 -4.87 -3.96 10.73
CA ALA A 64 -3.56 -3.41 10.33
C ALA A 64 -3.28 -3.64 8.83
N ARG A 65 -3.43 -4.89 8.35
CA ARG A 65 -3.23 -5.20 6.92
C ARG A 65 -4.21 -4.49 6.00
N ILE A 66 -5.49 -4.40 6.39
CA ILE A 66 -6.50 -3.67 5.61
C ILE A 66 -6.10 -2.19 5.50
N ILE A 67 -5.66 -1.57 6.60
CA ILE A 67 -5.21 -0.18 6.59
C ILE A 67 -4.00 0.00 5.67
N CYS A 68 -3.01 -0.90 5.72
CA CYS A 68 -1.85 -0.87 4.82
C CYS A 68 -2.28 -0.84 3.35
N TRP A 69 -3.19 -1.72 2.92
CA TRP A 69 -3.73 -1.71 1.55
C TRP A 69 -4.29 -0.35 1.13
N TYR A 70 -5.05 0.31 2.02
CA TYR A 70 -5.67 1.60 1.74
C TYR A 70 -4.71 2.78 1.84
N LEU A 71 -3.61 2.68 2.58
CA LEU A 71 -2.57 3.71 2.66
C LEU A 71 -1.57 3.64 1.51
N GLU A 72 -1.23 2.43 1.07
CA GLU A 72 -0.32 2.23 -0.05
C GLU A 72 -0.96 2.62 -1.39
N SER A 73 -2.28 2.42 -1.54
CA SER A 73 -3.02 2.80 -2.74
C SER A 73 -2.82 4.27 -3.17
N PRO A 74 -3.07 5.29 -2.32
CA PRO A 74 -2.82 6.68 -2.68
C PRO A 74 -1.34 6.97 -2.91
N ALA A 75 -0.42 6.32 -2.18
CA ALA A 75 1.02 6.49 -2.40
C ALA A 75 1.45 5.96 -3.79
N LEU A 76 0.91 4.81 -4.20
CA LEU A 76 1.11 4.23 -5.52
C LEU A 76 0.47 5.09 -6.62
N LEU A 77 -0.67 5.72 -6.35
CA LEU A 77 -1.33 6.63 -7.29
C LEU A 77 -0.49 7.90 -7.53
N VAL A 78 0.01 8.53 -6.45
CA VAL A 78 0.92 9.69 -6.57
C VAL A 78 2.19 9.28 -7.31
N THR A 79 2.74 8.10 -7.02
CA THR A 79 3.92 7.57 -7.72
C THR A 79 3.65 7.37 -9.22
N SER A 80 2.51 6.78 -9.58
CA SER A 80 2.10 6.62 -10.98
C SER A 80 2.03 7.97 -11.70
N TYR A 81 1.42 8.97 -11.05
CA TYR A 81 1.30 10.30 -11.60
C TYR A 81 2.67 10.97 -11.80
N MET A 82 3.58 10.88 -10.82
CA MET A 82 4.95 11.40 -10.95
C MET A 82 5.70 10.72 -12.10
N LEU A 83 5.65 9.38 -12.20
CA LEU A 83 6.29 8.65 -13.28
C LEU A 83 5.73 9.03 -14.67
N HIS A 84 4.44 9.37 -14.74
CA HIS A 84 3.83 9.86 -15.97
C HIS A 84 4.38 11.24 -16.36
N LEU A 85 4.52 12.16 -15.39
CA LEU A 85 5.15 13.47 -15.62
C LEU A 85 6.63 13.34 -16.01
N GLU A 86 7.33 12.35 -15.48
CA GLU A 86 8.71 11.99 -15.87
C GLU A 86 8.82 11.34 -17.26
N LYS A 87 7.71 11.20 -17.99
CA LYS A 87 7.63 10.59 -19.32
C LYS A 87 8.15 9.14 -19.35
N LYS A 88 8.00 8.40 -18.26
CA LYS A 88 8.26 6.96 -18.25
C LYS A 88 7.13 6.25 -19.02
N GLU A 89 7.48 5.41 -19.97
CA GLU A 89 6.49 4.81 -20.87
C GLU A 89 5.61 3.77 -20.17
N PHE A 90 6.22 2.78 -19.49
CA PHE A 90 5.49 1.63 -18.98
C PHE A 90 5.22 1.67 -17.46
N MET A 91 6.14 2.22 -16.67
CA MET A 91 6.03 2.21 -15.21
C MET A 91 4.75 2.88 -14.66
N PRO A 92 4.26 4.02 -15.18
CA PRO A 92 3.07 4.66 -14.64
C PRO A 92 1.87 3.74 -14.63
N HIS A 93 1.70 2.93 -15.69
CA HIS A 93 0.58 2.00 -15.83
C HIS A 93 0.63 0.87 -14.81
N ILE A 94 1.82 0.35 -14.49
CA ILE A 94 1.99 -0.68 -13.45
C ILE A 94 1.55 -0.12 -12.09
N PHE A 95 2.04 1.08 -11.74
CA PHE A 95 1.72 1.72 -10.46
C PHE A 95 0.25 2.14 -10.38
N LEU A 96 -0.36 2.55 -11.50
CA LEU A 96 -1.80 2.85 -11.56
C LEU A 96 -2.64 1.59 -11.34
N LEU A 97 -2.28 0.49 -12.00
CA LEU A 97 -2.94 -0.79 -11.82
C LEU A 97 -2.81 -1.26 -10.37
N ALA A 98 -1.61 -1.14 -9.78
CA ALA A 98 -1.39 -1.45 -8.38
C ALA A 98 -2.25 -0.58 -7.46
N ALA A 99 -2.33 0.73 -7.71
CA ALA A 99 -3.15 1.66 -6.94
C ALA A 99 -4.63 1.26 -6.91
N ILE A 100 -5.15 0.65 -7.98
CA ILE A 100 -6.53 0.14 -8.07
C ILE A 100 -6.66 -1.26 -7.43
N MET A 101 -5.68 -2.14 -7.63
CA MET A 101 -5.73 -3.50 -7.10
C MET A 101 -5.60 -3.56 -5.57
N TYR A 102 -4.81 -2.67 -4.97
CA TYR A 102 -4.60 -2.62 -3.52
C TYR A 102 -5.91 -2.42 -2.72
N PRO A 103 -6.76 -1.42 -3.02
CA PRO A 103 -8.04 -1.26 -2.32
C PRO A 103 -9.02 -2.41 -2.62
N ALA A 104 -8.97 -3.00 -3.81
CA ALA A 104 -9.73 -4.21 -4.12
C ALA A 104 -9.32 -5.38 -3.21
N MET A 105 -8.01 -5.58 -3.01
CA MET A 105 -7.48 -6.59 -2.07
C MET A 105 -7.85 -6.26 -0.62
N GLY A 106 -7.79 -5.00 -0.21
CA GLY A 106 -8.28 -4.52 1.08
C GLY A 106 -9.76 -4.86 1.31
N PHE A 107 -10.60 -4.66 0.30
CA PHE A 107 -12.02 -4.99 0.33
C PHE A 107 -12.26 -6.50 0.45
N ILE A 108 -11.59 -7.31 -0.37
CA ILE A 108 -11.68 -8.79 -0.33
C ILE A 108 -11.24 -9.33 1.02
N SER A 109 -10.18 -8.74 1.60
CA SER A 109 -9.69 -9.11 2.93
C SER A 109 -10.67 -8.70 4.05
N SER A 110 -11.57 -7.75 3.82
CA SER A 110 -12.49 -7.20 4.82
C SER A 110 -13.52 -8.21 5.36
N LYS A 111 -14.19 -7.87 6.48
CA LYS A 111 -15.33 -8.65 6.98
C LYS A 111 -16.59 -8.46 6.13
N LYS A 112 -16.72 -7.30 5.46
CA LYS A 112 -17.89 -6.93 4.66
C LYS A 112 -18.06 -7.86 3.46
N PHE A 113 -16.96 -8.17 2.75
CA PHE A 113 -16.96 -9.16 1.67
C PHE A 113 -17.48 -10.53 2.13
N LYS A 114 -17.04 -11.01 3.30
CA LYS A 114 -17.52 -12.29 3.85
C LYS A 114 -19.00 -12.29 4.20
N LYS A 115 -19.54 -11.14 4.65
CA LYS A 115 -20.97 -11.00 4.95
C LYS A 115 -21.80 -11.04 3.67
N ILE A 116 -21.42 -10.26 2.65
CA ILE A 116 -22.09 -10.25 1.34
C ILE A 116 -22.09 -11.65 0.72
N ARG A 117 -20.94 -12.33 0.70
CA ARG A 117 -20.84 -13.69 0.13
C ARG A 117 -21.71 -14.72 0.85
N LYS A 118 -21.96 -14.55 2.15
CA LYS A 118 -22.86 -15.42 2.93
C LYS A 118 -24.33 -15.11 2.74
N SER A 119 -24.67 -13.89 2.31
CA SER A 119 -26.05 -13.50 2.01
C SER A 119 -26.44 -13.79 0.56
N ALA A 120 -25.46 -14.02 -0.32
CA ALA A 120 -25.65 -14.34 -1.74
C ALA A 120 -25.51 -15.85 -2.06
N ALA A 121 -25.25 -16.69 -1.04
CA ALA A 121 -25.15 -18.14 -1.13
C ALA A 121 -26.23 -18.75 -0.23
#